data_AF-W5TJC7-F1
#
_entry.id   AF-W5TJC7-F1
#
_cell.length_a   1.000
_cell.length_b   1.000
_cell.length_c   1.000
_cell.angle_alpha   90.00
_cell.angle_beta   90.00
_cell.angle_gamma   90.00
#
_symmetry.space_group_name_H-M   'P 1'
#
loop_
_entity.id
_entity.type
_entity.pdbx_description
1 polymer ?
#
loop_
_entity_poly.entity_id
_entity_poly.type
_entity_poly.pdbx_seq_one_letter_code
_entity_poly.pdbx_strand_id
1 'polypeptide(L)'
;MHWDQMTATPDELRKHATRLRRGIGQIGILESILSAAEGPWLGAMDADGRGTAELRMHLAGRYRVTAVVTSAGKLSMVQMSTPAPGRDHEQVLSSKPALRRGWTDDEPMPKQPQWLDHLVDWVRAASTDVDPRAVLAWHLDGADRRLAAMEETIESLRLSLSEREQIRDELAAEVTRLRTELDALGPAT
;
A
#
# COMPACT_ATOMS: atom_id res chain seq x y z
N MET A 1 -5.16 4.80 1.36
CA MET A 1 -3.88 4.07 1.38
C MET A 1 -3.53 3.73 -0.07
N HIS A 2 -2.36 4.14 -0.55
CA HIS A 2 -1.92 3.88 -1.93
C HIS A 2 -1.46 2.41 -2.04
N TRP A 3 -1.76 1.72 -3.14
CA TRP A 3 -1.43 0.29 -3.31
C TRP A 3 0.07 0.01 -3.12
N ASP A 4 0.93 0.92 -3.56
CA ASP A 4 2.39 0.81 -3.42
C ASP A 4 2.90 0.86 -1.96
N GLN A 5 2.04 1.18 -0.99
CA GLN A 5 2.38 1.17 0.44
C GLN A 5 2.03 -0.15 1.13
N MET A 6 1.36 -1.07 0.43
CA MET A 6 0.98 -2.37 0.96
C MET A 6 2.16 -3.34 0.88
N THR A 7 2.62 -3.80 2.04
CA THR A 7 3.80 -4.67 2.14
C THR A 7 3.53 -5.97 2.87
N ALA A 8 2.35 -6.14 3.48
CA ALA A 8 2.06 -7.34 4.26
C ALA A 8 1.72 -8.52 3.33
N THR A 9 2.40 -9.63 3.54
CA THR A 9 2.14 -10.92 2.88
C THR A 9 0.85 -11.56 3.40
N PRO A 10 0.26 -12.54 2.68
CA PRO A 10 -0.94 -13.24 3.14
C PRO A 10 -0.78 -13.86 4.54
N ASP A 11 0.40 -14.38 4.86
CA ASP A 11 0.71 -14.96 6.17
C ASP A 11 0.72 -13.92 7.30
N GLU A 12 1.24 -12.72 7.03
CA GLU A 12 1.20 -11.61 7.99
C GLU A 12 -0.22 -11.10 8.18
N LEU A 13 -0.99 -10.99 7.09
CA LEU A 13 -2.41 -10.61 7.13
C LEU A 13 -3.25 -11.63 7.93
N ARG A 14 -2.94 -12.93 7.84
CA ARG A 14 -3.57 -13.99 8.65
C ARG A 14 -3.29 -13.80 10.14
N LYS A 15 -2.04 -13.49 10.50
CA LYS A 15 -1.66 -13.15 11.90
C LYS A 15 -2.37 -11.89 12.39
N HIS A 16 -2.59 -10.90 11.52
CA HIS A 16 -3.33 -9.69 11.88
C HIS A 16 -4.83 -9.96 12.06
N ALA A 17 -5.43 -10.77 11.18
CA ALA A 17 -6.85 -11.14 11.24
C ALA A 17 -7.21 -11.83 12.56
N THR A 18 -6.32 -12.68 13.07
CA THR A 18 -6.50 -13.43 14.33
C THR A 18 -6.26 -12.60 15.59
N ARG A 19 -5.44 -11.54 15.52
CA ARG A 19 -5.19 -10.60 16.64
C ARG A 19 -6.33 -9.62 16.86
N LEU A 20 -6.99 -9.20 15.79
CA LEU A 20 -8.19 -8.38 15.87
C LEU A 20 -9.31 -9.27 16.42
N ARG A 21 -10.09 -8.80 17.42
CA ARG A 21 -11.21 -9.54 18.06
C ARG A 21 -12.39 -9.71 17.08
N ARG A 22 -12.14 -10.36 15.96
CA ARG A 22 -13.07 -10.57 14.86
C ARG A 22 -13.97 -11.76 15.17
N GLY A 23 -15.21 -11.72 14.66
CA GLY A 23 -16.12 -12.87 14.76
C GLY A 23 -15.59 -14.05 13.94
N ILE A 24 -15.88 -15.28 14.38
CA ILE A 24 -15.41 -16.53 13.75
C ILE A 24 -15.76 -16.57 12.24
N GLY A 25 -16.96 -16.15 11.86
CA GLY A 25 -17.38 -16.09 10.45
C GLY A 25 -16.61 -15.07 9.60
N GLN A 26 -16.21 -13.93 10.20
CA GLN A 26 -15.37 -12.95 9.52
C GLN A 26 -13.95 -13.50 9.29
N ILE A 27 -13.39 -14.21 10.28
CA ILE A 27 -12.08 -14.87 10.14
C ILE A 27 -12.13 -15.94 9.05
N GLY A 28 -13.18 -16.79 9.01
CA GLY A 28 -13.30 -17.84 8.00
C GLY A 28 -13.33 -17.32 6.56
N ILE A 29 -14.02 -16.20 6.31
CA ILE A 29 -14.03 -15.55 4.99
C ILE A 29 -12.64 -15.04 4.61
N LEU A 30 -12.00 -14.31 5.53
CA LEU A 30 -10.65 -13.77 5.29
C LEU A 30 -9.65 -14.89 5.05
N GLU A 31 -9.72 -15.96 5.83
CA GLU A 31 -8.85 -17.13 5.69
C GLU A 31 -9.03 -17.81 4.33
N SER A 32 -10.26 -17.92 3.84
CA SER A 32 -10.56 -18.52 2.53
C SER A 32 -9.93 -17.71 1.39
N ILE A 33 -10.01 -16.38 1.45
CA ILE A 33 -9.40 -15.47 0.46
C ILE A 33 -7.87 -15.57 0.54
N LEU A 34 -7.29 -15.47 1.74
CA LEU A 34 -5.84 -15.50 1.96
C LEU A 34 -5.22 -16.86 1.59
N SER A 35 -5.96 -17.96 1.74
CA SER A 35 -5.50 -19.29 1.34
C SER A 35 -5.51 -19.49 -0.18
N ALA A 36 -6.34 -18.75 -0.91
CA ALA A 36 -6.35 -18.76 -2.37
C ALA A 36 -5.25 -17.89 -2.99
N ALA A 37 -4.70 -16.96 -2.22
CA ALA A 37 -3.70 -15.98 -2.64
C ALA A 37 -2.30 -16.59 -2.71
N GLU A 38 -2.10 -17.56 -3.60
CA GLU A 38 -0.81 -18.17 -3.86
C GLU A 38 0.12 -17.20 -4.60
N GLY A 39 1.40 -17.16 -4.22
CA GLY A 39 2.38 -16.27 -4.83
C GLY A 39 2.53 -14.91 -4.12
N PRO A 40 3.12 -13.92 -4.79
CA PRO A 40 3.63 -12.67 -4.18
C PRO A 40 2.53 -11.61 -4.03
N TRP A 41 1.41 -12.02 -3.45
CA TRP A 41 0.38 -11.09 -3.04
C TRP A 41 0.90 -10.22 -1.90
N LEU A 42 0.60 -8.93 -1.98
CA LEU A 42 0.83 -7.98 -0.90
C LEU A 42 -0.48 -7.27 -0.59
N GLY A 43 -0.68 -6.90 0.65
CA GLY A 43 -1.91 -6.28 1.05
C GLY A 43 -1.84 -5.50 2.35
N ALA A 44 -3.00 -5.03 2.74
CA ALA A 44 -3.26 -4.39 4.00
C ALA A 44 -4.66 -4.79 4.48
N MET A 45 -4.81 -4.85 5.79
CA MET A 45 -6.10 -5.09 6.42
C MET A 45 -6.43 -3.94 7.35
N ASP A 46 -7.64 -3.42 7.22
CA ASP A 46 -8.19 -2.40 8.09
C ASP A 46 -9.46 -2.92 8.79
N ALA A 47 -9.86 -2.26 9.87
CA ALA A 47 -11.11 -2.51 10.55
C ALA A 47 -11.80 -1.18 10.85
N ASP A 48 -13.06 -1.03 10.44
CA ASP A 48 -13.83 0.14 10.83
C ASP A 48 -14.26 0.06 12.31
N GLY A 49 -14.68 1.20 12.87
CA GLY A 49 -15.19 1.27 14.25
C GLY A 49 -16.49 0.48 14.49
N ARG A 50 -17.07 -0.15 13.46
CA ARG A 50 -18.27 -1.00 13.53
C ARG A 50 -17.93 -2.49 13.43
N GLY A 51 -16.66 -2.85 13.33
CA GLY A 51 -16.18 -4.23 13.26
C GLY A 51 -16.19 -4.84 11.86
N THR A 52 -16.39 -4.05 10.80
CA THR A 52 -16.19 -4.48 9.41
C THR A 52 -14.70 -4.59 9.11
N ALA A 53 -14.28 -5.69 8.50
CA ALA A 53 -12.94 -5.85 7.95
C ALA A 53 -12.90 -5.31 6.52
N GLU A 54 -11.83 -4.60 6.17
CA GLU A 54 -11.48 -4.36 4.78
C GLU A 54 -10.13 -5.00 4.50
N LEU A 55 -10.11 -5.96 3.58
CA LEU A 55 -8.90 -6.59 3.05
C LEU A 55 -8.63 -5.99 1.68
N ARG A 56 -7.47 -5.37 1.51
CA ARG A 56 -6.97 -4.91 0.21
C ARG A 56 -5.73 -5.70 -0.14
N MET A 57 -5.68 -6.27 -1.34
CA MET A 57 -4.51 -7.00 -1.82
C MET A 57 -4.23 -6.68 -3.28
N HIS A 58 -2.97 -6.81 -3.68
CA HIS A 58 -2.55 -6.74 -5.07
C HIS A 58 -1.51 -7.80 -5.40
N LEU A 59 -1.43 -8.18 -6.67
CA LEU A 59 -0.42 -9.09 -7.19
C LEU A 59 0.41 -8.36 -8.25
N ALA A 60 1.68 -8.10 -7.92
CA ALA A 60 2.63 -7.37 -8.77
C ALA A 60 2.07 -6.05 -9.36
N GLY A 61 1.20 -5.35 -8.61
CA GLY A 61 0.55 -4.11 -9.03
C GLY A 61 -0.51 -4.25 -10.14
N ARG A 62 -0.69 -5.45 -10.73
CA ARG A 62 -1.55 -5.73 -11.88
C ARG A 62 -2.96 -6.14 -11.47
N TYR A 63 -3.05 -7.21 -10.67
CA TYR A 63 -4.32 -7.63 -10.10
C TYR A 63 -4.53 -6.90 -8.78
N ARG A 64 -5.75 -6.44 -8.53
CA ARG A 64 -6.11 -5.80 -7.26
C ARG A 64 -7.44 -6.33 -6.78
N VAL A 65 -7.56 -6.52 -5.48
CA VAL A 65 -8.80 -6.90 -4.83
C VAL A 65 -9.02 -6.09 -3.57
N THR A 66 -10.25 -5.62 -3.39
CA THR A 66 -10.76 -5.10 -2.12
C THR A 66 -11.95 -5.94 -1.70
N ALA A 67 -11.88 -6.58 -0.54
CA ALA A 67 -12.97 -7.35 0.04
C ALA A 67 -13.37 -6.75 1.40
N VAL A 68 -14.65 -6.40 1.51
CA VAL A 68 -15.24 -5.84 2.72
C VAL A 68 -16.09 -6.91 3.39
N VAL A 69 -15.68 -7.35 4.57
CA VAL A 69 -16.32 -8.42 5.33
C VAL A 69 -16.96 -7.84 6.59
N THR A 70 -18.28 -7.90 6.68
CA THR A 70 -19.03 -7.47 7.87
C THR A 70 -18.67 -8.32 9.10
N SER A 71 -18.89 -7.77 10.30
CA SER A 71 -18.71 -8.49 11.58
C SER A 71 -19.54 -9.78 11.68
N ALA A 72 -20.65 -9.86 10.95
CA ALA A 72 -21.51 -11.03 10.84
C ALA A 72 -20.95 -12.13 9.90
N GLY A 73 -19.76 -11.97 9.32
CA GLY A 73 -19.19 -12.95 8.39
C GLY A 73 -19.92 -12.97 7.04
N LYS A 74 -20.17 -11.79 6.46
CA LYS A 74 -20.69 -11.66 5.08
C LYS A 74 -19.90 -10.64 4.29
N LEU A 75 -19.68 -10.93 3.01
CA LEU A 75 -19.15 -9.96 2.06
C LEU A 75 -20.20 -8.89 1.76
N SER A 76 -19.90 -7.63 2.08
CA SER A 76 -20.75 -6.48 1.73
C SER A 76 -20.32 -5.83 0.42
N MET A 77 -19.03 -5.93 0.09
CA MET A 77 -18.46 -5.43 -1.15
C MET A 77 -17.23 -6.25 -1.54
N VAL A 78 -17.08 -6.53 -2.82
CA VAL A 78 -15.86 -7.04 -3.44
C VAL A 78 -15.59 -6.22 -4.68
N GLN A 79 -14.38 -5.72 -4.84
CA GLN A 79 -13.92 -5.02 -6.04
C GLN A 79 -12.69 -5.75 -6.55
N MET A 80 -12.76 -6.28 -7.77
CA MET A 80 -11.71 -7.03 -8.44
C MET A 80 -11.27 -6.24 -9.67
N SER A 81 -9.97 -6.09 -9.83
CA SER A 81 -9.35 -5.39 -10.96
C SER A 81 -8.43 -6.37 -11.66
N THR A 82 -8.76 -6.69 -12.91
CA THR A 82 -7.97 -7.55 -13.79
C THR A 82 -7.26 -6.69 -14.83
N PRO A 83 -5.97 -6.93 -15.12
CA PRO A 83 -5.28 -6.26 -16.21
C PRO A 83 -5.93 -6.63 -17.56
N ALA A 84 -6.38 -5.64 -18.33
CA ALA A 84 -6.92 -5.84 -19.68
C ALA A 84 -6.29 -4.86 -20.70
N PRO A 85 -6.29 -5.21 -22.00
CA PRO A 85 -5.68 -4.35 -23.02
C PRO A 85 -6.34 -2.98 -23.07
N GLY A 86 -5.56 -1.92 -22.82
CA GLY A 86 -6.00 -0.52 -22.90
C GLY A 86 -6.63 0.07 -21.62
N ARG A 87 -7.11 -0.74 -20.68
CA ARG A 87 -7.55 -0.31 -19.33
C ARG A 87 -7.75 -1.51 -18.41
N ASP A 88 -7.58 -1.32 -17.10
CA ASP A 88 -8.00 -2.29 -16.08
C ASP A 88 -9.51 -2.60 -16.20
N HIS A 89 -9.84 -3.88 -16.31
CA HIS A 89 -11.22 -4.35 -16.24
C HIS A 89 -11.60 -4.51 -14.77
N GLU A 90 -12.67 -3.86 -14.36
CA GLU A 90 -13.07 -3.76 -12.96
C GLU A 90 -14.47 -4.32 -12.74
N GLN A 91 -14.57 -5.31 -11.85
CA GLN A 91 -15.80 -5.95 -11.44
C GLN A 91 -16.09 -5.63 -9.97
N VAL A 92 -17.33 -5.24 -9.67
CA VAL A 92 -17.77 -4.94 -8.30
C VAL A 92 -19.02 -5.72 -7.93
N LEU A 93 -18.88 -6.56 -6.91
CA LEU A 93 -19.98 -7.17 -6.16
C LEU A 93 -20.32 -6.23 -5.00
N SER A 94 -21.60 -5.88 -4.85
CA SER A 94 -22.03 -5.09 -3.70
C SER A 94 -23.46 -5.40 -3.30
N SER A 95 -23.70 -5.39 -1.99
CA SER A 95 -25.05 -5.49 -1.43
C SER A 95 -25.90 -4.29 -1.85
N LYS A 96 -25.27 -3.16 -2.18
CA LYS A 96 -25.91 -1.96 -2.73
C LYS A 96 -25.93 -2.03 -4.26
N PRO A 97 -27.11 -2.12 -4.91
CA PRO A 97 -27.21 -2.24 -6.36
C PRO A 97 -26.50 -1.12 -7.13
N ALA A 98 -26.55 0.11 -6.62
CA ALA A 98 -25.93 1.29 -7.24
C ALA A 98 -24.38 1.22 -7.35
N LEU A 99 -23.73 0.30 -6.64
CA LEU A 99 -22.27 0.16 -6.66
C LEU A 99 -21.80 -1.01 -7.54
N ARG A 100 -22.73 -1.81 -8.08
CA ARG A 100 -22.40 -2.96 -8.93
C ARG A 100 -21.97 -2.48 -10.31
N ARG A 101 -20.89 -3.04 -10.85
CA ARG A 101 -20.35 -2.71 -12.18
C ARG A 101 -19.45 -3.82 -12.70
N GLY A 102 -19.19 -3.79 -14.01
CA GLY A 102 -18.27 -4.73 -14.68
C GLY A 102 -18.90 -6.05 -15.14
N TRP A 103 -20.21 -6.20 -14.98
CA TRP A 103 -20.93 -7.43 -15.35
C TRP A 103 -21.66 -7.24 -16.69
N THR A 104 -21.71 -8.30 -17.48
CA THR A 104 -22.37 -8.32 -18.80
C THR A 104 -23.36 -9.48 -18.87
N ASP A 105 -24.10 -9.60 -19.98
CA ASP A 105 -24.99 -10.76 -20.17
C ASP A 105 -24.19 -12.06 -20.38
N ASP A 106 -23.00 -11.96 -20.99
CA ASP A 106 -22.08 -13.09 -21.19
C ASP A 106 -21.35 -13.50 -19.90
N GLU A 107 -21.13 -12.54 -18.99
CA GLU A 107 -20.54 -12.75 -17.67
C GLU A 107 -21.45 -12.18 -16.58
N PRO A 108 -22.51 -12.92 -16.20
CA PRO A 108 -23.49 -12.43 -15.26
C PRO A 108 -22.91 -12.36 -13.84
N MET A 109 -23.33 -11.33 -13.10
CA MET A 109 -22.93 -11.17 -11.71
C MET A 109 -23.35 -12.38 -10.85
N PRO A 110 -22.45 -13.00 -10.08
CA PRO A 110 -22.80 -14.08 -9.16
C PRO A 110 -23.79 -13.59 -8.09
N LYS A 111 -24.66 -14.49 -7.63
CA LYS A 111 -25.66 -14.20 -6.58
C LYS A 111 -25.09 -14.54 -5.21
N GLN A 112 -25.52 -13.84 -4.15
CA GLN A 112 -25.25 -14.35 -2.79
C GLN A 112 -25.99 -15.69 -2.61
N PRO A 113 -25.35 -16.73 -2.04
CA PRO A 113 -24.08 -16.70 -1.28
C PRO A 113 -22.78 -16.95 -2.07
N GLN A 114 -22.82 -17.13 -3.39
CA GLN A 114 -21.70 -17.55 -4.26
C GLN A 114 -20.54 -16.54 -4.37
N TRP A 115 -20.64 -15.37 -3.73
CA TRP A 115 -19.63 -14.32 -3.84
C TRP A 115 -18.27 -14.74 -3.29
N LEU A 116 -18.26 -15.53 -2.20
CA LEU A 116 -16.99 -16.00 -1.63
C LEU A 116 -16.29 -16.95 -2.59
N ASP A 117 -17.02 -17.95 -3.09
CA ASP A 117 -16.49 -18.94 -4.02
C ASP A 117 -15.96 -18.27 -5.29
N HIS A 118 -16.76 -17.36 -5.87
CA HIS A 118 -16.33 -16.59 -7.04
C HIS A 118 -15.07 -15.76 -6.78
N LEU A 119 -14.98 -15.08 -5.64
CA LEU A 119 -13.79 -14.31 -5.28
C LEU A 119 -12.57 -15.23 -5.07
N VAL A 120 -12.74 -16.36 -4.40
CA VAL A 120 -11.67 -17.34 -4.16
C VAL A 120 -11.14 -17.90 -5.48
N ASP A 121 -12.04 -18.27 -6.39
CA ASP A 121 -11.69 -18.76 -7.72
C ASP A 121 -10.97 -17.68 -8.54
N TRP A 122 -11.43 -16.43 -8.47
CA TRP A 122 -10.78 -15.30 -9.13
C TRP A 122 -9.35 -15.06 -8.59
N VAL A 123 -9.17 -15.06 -7.26
CA VAL A 123 -7.84 -14.89 -6.64
C VAL A 123 -6.90 -16.01 -7.06
N ARG A 124 -7.40 -17.26 -7.08
CA ARG A 124 -6.61 -18.42 -7.52
C ARG A 124 -6.23 -18.32 -8.99
N ALA A 125 -7.16 -17.91 -9.87
CA ALA A 125 -6.87 -17.72 -11.28
C ALA A 125 -5.83 -16.61 -11.51
N ALA A 126 -5.96 -15.49 -10.79
CA ALA A 126 -4.98 -14.40 -10.81
C ALA A 126 -3.58 -14.87 -10.36
N SER A 127 -3.51 -15.70 -9.33
CA SER A 127 -2.25 -16.32 -8.87
C SER A 127 -1.57 -17.17 -9.94
N THR A 128 -2.33 -17.85 -10.78
CA THR A 128 -1.78 -18.69 -11.86
C THR A 128 -1.43 -17.91 -13.12
N ASP A 129 -2.04 -16.75 -13.35
CA ASP A 129 -1.81 -15.93 -14.56
C ASP A 129 -0.47 -15.18 -14.52
N VAL A 130 -0.01 -14.79 -13.33
CA VAL A 130 1.17 -13.92 -13.21
C VAL A 130 2.48 -14.72 -13.33
N ASP A 131 3.24 -14.46 -14.39
CA ASP A 131 4.62 -14.96 -14.55
C ASP A 131 5.50 -14.47 -13.38
N PRO A 132 6.25 -15.34 -12.69
CA PRO A 132 7.27 -14.95 -11.72
C PRO A 132 8.21 -13.82 -12.16
N ARG A 133 8.49 -13.69 -13.47
CA ARG A 133 9.27 -12.57 -14.02
C ARG A 133 8.58 -11.22 -13.88
N ALA A 134 7.25 -11.17 -14.02
CA ALA A 134 6.49 -9.94 -13.85
C ALA A 134 6.55 -9.44 -12.39
N VAL A 135 6.63 -10.38 -11.44
CA VAL A 135 6.80 -10.10 -10.02
C VAL A 135 8.18 -9.49 -9.77
N LEU A 136 9.24 -10.11 -10.30
CA LEU A 136 10.60 -9.59 -10.18
C LEU A 136 10.72 -8.20 -10.80
N ALA A 137 10.15 -8.00 -11.99
CA ALA A 137 10.13 -6.70 -12.66
C ALA A 137 9.45 -5.63 -11.79
N TRP A 138 8.31 -5.96 -11.16
CA TRP A 138 7.63 -5.03 -10.26
C TRP A 138 8.47 -4.71 -9.01
N HIS A 139 9.14 -5.70 -8.43
CA HIS A 139 10.05 -5.46 -7.30
C HIS A 139 11.24 -4.58 -7.68
N LEU A 140 11.82 -4.79 -8.86
CA LEU A 140 12.94 -3.99 -9.37
C LEU A 140 12.50 -2.54 -9.62
N ASP A 141 11.36 -2.33 -10.29
CA ASP A 141 10.79 -0.99 -10.50
C ASP A 141 10.50 -0.27 -9.16
N GLY A 142 10.00 -1.01 -8.18
CA GLY A 142 9.79 -0.51 -6.83
C GLY A 142 11.11 -0.16 -6.11
N ALA A 143 12.19 -0.92 -6.33
CA ALA A 143 13.51 -0.63 -5.77
C ALA A 143 14.14 0.59 -6.43
N ASP A 144 14.04 0.72 -7.75
CA ASP A 144 14.53 1.87 -8.51
C ASP A 144 13.86 3.17 -8.06
N ARG A 145 12.53 3.14 -7.85
CA ARG A 145 11.79 4.28 -7.28
C ARG A 145 12.28 4.68 -5.88
N ARG A 146 12.61 3.71 -5.02
CA ARG A 146 13.15 4.00 -3.68
C ARG A 146 14.56 4.57 -3.76
N LEU A 147 15.39 4.06 -4.66
CA LEU A 147 16.74 4.58 -4.88
C LEU A 147 16.69 6.04 -5.34
N ALA A 148 15.83 6.36 -6.30
CA ALA A 148 15.64 7.73 -6.77
C ALA A 148 15.21 8.68 -5.63
N ALA A 149 14.27 8.26 -4.78
CA ALA A 149 13.85 9.06 -3.63
C ALA A 149 14.96 9.25 -2.59
N MET A 150 15.81 8.24 -2.39
CA MET A 150 16.98 8.34 -1.51
C MET A 150 18.02 9.31 -2.09
N GLU A 151 18.25 9.28 -3.41
CA GLU A 151 19.15 10.21 -4.09
C GLU A 151 18.67 11.67 -3.95
N GLU A 152 17.38 11.93 -4.14
CA GLU A 152 16.78 13.26 -3.91
C GLU A 152 16.98 13.72 -2.46
N THR A 153 16.77 12.82 -1.50
CA THR A 153 16.98 13.12 -0.08
C THR A 153 18.45 13.44 0.21
N ILE A 154 19.39 12.69 -0.34
CA ILE A 154 20.83 12.93 -0.17
C ILE A 154 21.21 14.29 -0.76
N GLU A 155 20.68 14.64 -1.93
CA GLU A 155 20.98 15.92 -2.56
C GLU A 155 20.43 17.10 -1.76
N SER A 156 19.20 16.98 -1.23
CA SER A 156 18.63 17.96 -0.30
C SER A 156 19.50 18.14 0.94
N LEU A 157 19.99 17.04 1.54
CA LEU A 157 20.87 17.08 2.71
C LEU A 157 22.21 17.74 2.40
N ARG A 158 22.80 17.49 1.23
CA ARG A 158 24.04 18.15 0.78
C ARG A 158 23.86 19.65 0.63
N LEU A 159 22.75 20.08 0.02
CA LEU A 159 22.43 21.49 -0.11
C LEU A 159 22.30 22.16 1.26
N SER A 160 21.49 21.59 2.17
CA SER A 160 21.34 22.11 3.53
C SER A 160 22.65 22.11 4.33
N LEU A 161 23.54 21.14 4.10
CA LEU A 161 24.87 21.16 4.72
C LEU A 161 25.70 22.35 4.22
N SER A 162 25.73 22.58 2.90
CA SER A 162 26.47 23.70 2.31
C SER A 162 25.97 25.06 2.81
N GLU A 163 24.65 25.24 2.95
CA GLU A 163 24.05 26.46 3.52
C GLU A 163 24.47 26.68 4.97
N ARG A 164 24.51 25.61 5.77
CA ARG A 164 24.96 25.67 7.17
C ARG A 164 26.44 25.97 7.28
N GLU A 165 27.27 25.42 6.39
CA GLU A 165 28.69 25.72 6.33
C GLU A 165 28.95 27.19 5.96
N GLN A 166 28.20 27.73 5.00
CA GLN A 166 28.26 29.14 4.66
C GLN A 166 27.89 30.03 5.87
N ILE A 167 26.78 29.74 6.55
CA ILE A 167 26.36 30.50 7.75
C ILE A 167 27.43 30.42 8.85
N ARG A 168 28.02 29.24 9.07
CA ARG A 168 29.10 29.06 10.04
C ARG A 168 30.30 29.95 9.70
N ASP A 169 30.67 30.01 8.43
CA ASP A 169 31.83 30.79 8.00
C ASP A 169 31.56 32.31 8.09
N GLU A 170 30.34 32.74 7.78
CA GLU A 170 29.87 34.13 7.99
C GLU A 170 29.92 34.52 9.47
N LEU A 171 29.39 33.67 10.36
CA LEU A 171 29.43 33.89 11.81
C LEU A 171 30.87 33.90 12.35
N ALA A 172 31.74 33.03 11.85
CA ALA A 172 33.15 33.01 12.25
C ALA A 172 33.88 34.31 11.86
N ALA A 173 33.56 34.86 10.68
CA ALA A 173 34.08 36.15 10.23
C ALA A 173 33.54 37.31 11.09
N GLU A 174 32.27 37.28 11.45
CA GLU A 174 31.66 38.28 12.35
C GLU A 174 32.28 38.24 13.75
N VAL A 175 32.42 37.05 14.35
CA VAL A 175 33.07 36.88 15.65
C VAL A 175 34.50 37.39 15.63
N THR A 176 35.25 37.10 14.56
CA THR A 176 36.62 37.61 14.40
C THR A 176 36.64 39.14 14.38
N ARG A 177 35.75 39.75 13.60
CA ARG A 177 35.62 41.21 13.51
C ARG A 177 35.28 41.84 14.86
N LEU A 178 34.26 41.31 15.55
CA LEU A 178 33.83 41.81 16.86
C LEU A 178 34.94 41.70 17.92
N ARG A 179 35.74 40.63 17.88
CA ARG A 179 36.92 40.48 18.75
C ARG A 179 37.97 41.54 18.46
N THR A 180 38.28 41.79 17.19
CA THR A 180 39.22 42.85 16.81
C THR A 180 38.72 44.24 17.23
N GLU A 181 37.42 44.52 17.04
CA GLU A 181 36.81 45.78 17.50
C GLU A 181 36.89 45.93 19.03
N LEU A 182 36.64 44.85 19.78
CA LEU A 182 36.76 44.84 21.24
C LEU A 182 38.21 45.09 21.70
N ASP A 183 39.18 44.43 21.08
CA ASP A 183 40.61 44.61 21.38
C ASP A 183 41.05 46.06 21.13
N ALA A 184 40.53 46.69 20.07
CA ALA A 184 40.82 48.10 19.75
C ALA A 184 40.19 49.09 20.76
N LEU A 185 39.13 48.69 21.46
CA LEU A 185 38.45 49.47 22.50
C LEU A 185 39.00 49.19 23.91
N GLY A 186 39.89 48.20 24.06
CA GLY A 186 40.59 47.92 25.31
C GLY A 186 41.41 49.13 25.79
N PRO A 187 41.56 49.33 27.12
CA PRO A 187 42.12 50.56 27.65
C PRO A 187 43.54 50.78 27.14
N ALA A 188 43.80 51.96 26.59
CA ALA A 188 45.15 52.48 26.41
C ALA A 188 45.79 52.55 27.80
N THR A 189 46.74 51.64 28.08
CA THR A 189 47.69 51.79 29.19
C THR A 189 48.53 53.05 28.99
#